data_AF-A0A2N4SB70-F1
#
_entry.id   AF-A0A2N4SB70-F1
#
_cell.length_a   1.000
_cell.length_b   1.000
_cell.length_c   1.000
_cell.angle_alpha   90.00
_cell.angle_beta   90.00
_cell.angle_gamma   90.00
#
_symmetry.space_group_name_H-M   'P 1'
#
loop_
_entity.id
_entity.type
_entity.pdbx_description
1 polymer ?
#
loop_
_entity_poly.entity_id
_entity_poly.type
_entity_poly.pdbx_seq_one_letter_code
_entity_poly.pdbx_strand_id
1 'polypeptide(L)'
;MKTNSKKLEEIRKENPFRVPENYFEHFNREIMNCLPEKDFVAPRTVSLWDKVKPWVYMAAMFLGLYFTIQFLTTKTGTQQNPPAALQQPLVAPQADQYWSNASVTEDEFYQYLEDQLVEDNYYDYIYEEMSTATNM
;
A
#
# COMPACT_ATOMS: atom_id res chain seq x y z
N MET A 1 21.66 -49.85 -45.73
CA MET A 1 20.18 -49.80 -45.63
C MET A 1 19.61 -49.23 -46.91
N LYS A 2 18.55 -49.82 -47.49
CA LYS A 2 17.81 -49.25 -48.62
C LYS A 2 16.72 -48.33 -48.06
N THR A 3 16.81 -47.03 -48.31
CA THR A 3 15.82 -46.03 -47.86
C THR A 3 14.65 -46.01 -48.83
N ASN A 4 13.51 -46.56 -48.42
CA ASN A 4 12.27 -46.51 -49.18
C ASN A 4 11.65 -45.11 -49.07
N SER A 5 12.05 -44.20 -49.96
CA SER A 5 11.43 -42.88 -50.12
C SER A 5 10.04 -43.03 -50.76
N LYS A 6 8.99 -43.18 -49.93
CA LYS A 6 7.60 -43.12 -50.43
C LYS A 6 7.35 -41.73 -51.03
N LYS A 7 6.93 -41.69 -52.29
CA LYS A 7 6.71 -40.46 -53.06
C LYS A 7 5.49 -39.73 -52.49
N LEU A 8 5.61 -38.44 -52.14
CA LEU A 8 4.49 -37.65 -51.60
C LEU A 8 3.27 -37.62 -52.56
N GLU A 9 3.49 -37.90 -53.84
CA GLU A 9 2.44 -38.00 -54.86
C GLU A 9 1.49 -39.19 -54.68
N GLU A 10 1.86 -40.23 -53.92
CA GLU A 10 0.97 -41.36 -53.57
C GLU A 10 0.04 -41.03 -52.37
N ILE A 11 0.30 -39.95 -51.65
CA ILE A 11 -0.53 -39.53 -50.52
C ILE A 11 -1.76 -38.83 -51.11
N ARG A 12 -2.95 -39.39 -50.90
CA ARG A 12 -4.22 -38.76 -51.30
C ARG A 12 -4.21 -37.28 -50.89
N LYS A 13 -4.39 -36.41 -51.87
CA LYS A 13 -4.48 -34.95 -51.68
C LYS A 13 -5.80 -34.52 -51.02
N GLU A 14 -6.70 -35.46 -50.79
CA GLU A 14 -7.95 -35.25 -50.05
C GLU A 14 -7.62 -35.00 -48.58
N ASN A 15 -8.15 -33.91 -48.03
CA ASN A 15 -8.00 -33.61 -46.62
C ASN A 15 -8.62 -34.76 -45.78
N PRO A 16 -7.82 -35.51 -44.99
CA PRO A 16 -8.33 -36.59 -44.15
C PRO A 16 -9.08 -36.06 -42.92
N PHE A 17 -8.92 -34.77 -42.58
CA PHE A 17 -9.59 -34.13 -41.48
C PHE A 17 -10.91 -33.53 -41.96
N ARG A 18 -11.99 -34.31 -41.89
CA ARG A 18 -13.36 -33.82 -42.07
C ARG A 18 -14.09 -33.83 -40.74
N VAL A 19 -14.79 -32.74 -40.45
CA VAL A 19 -15.69 -32.69 -39.30
C VAL A 19 -17.00 -33.39 -39.64
N PRO A 20 -17.66 -34.04 -38.67
CA PRO A 20 -19.02 -34.54 -38.85
C PRO A 20 -20.00 -33.41 -39.19
N GLU A 21 -21.09 -33.76 -39.87
CA GLU A 21 -22.20 -32.83 -40.12
C GLU A 21 -22.73 -32.26 -38.79
N ASN A 22 -23.00 -30.96 -38.76
CA ASN A 22 -23.52 -30.22 -37.61
C ASN A 22 -22.65 -30.22 -36.34
N TYR A 23 -21.37 -30.63 -36.43
CA TYR A 23 -20.42 -30.60 -35.29
C TYR A 23 -20.35 -29.22 -34.62
N PHE A 24 -20.14 -28.17 -35.42
CA PHE A 24 -20.02 -26.81 -34.90
C PHE A 24 -21.36 -26.21 -34.44
N GLU A 25 -22.50 -26.74 -34.89
CA GLU A 25 -23.82 -26.29 -34.47
C GLU A 25 -24.11 -26.65 -33.01
N HIS A 26 -23.62 -27.82 -32.57
CA HIS A 26 -23.83 -28.32 -31.20
C HIS A 26 -22.65 -28.05 -30.26
N PHE A 27 -21.47 -27.74 -30.80
CA PHE A 27 -20.23 -27.55 -30.05
C PHE A 27 -20.36 -26.56 -28.87
N ASN A 28 -20.97 -25.40 -29.10
CA ASN A 28 -21.13 -24.41 -28.03
C ASN A 28 -22.02 -24.91 -26.89
N ARG A 29 -23.12 -25.62 -27.23
CA ARG A 29 -24.03 -26.22 -26.25
C ARG A 29 -23.31 -27.28 -25.42
N GLU A 30 -22.50 -28.11 -26.07
CA GLU A 30 -21.73 -29.15 -25.40
C GLU A 30 -20.66 -28.57 -24.48
N ILE A 31 -19.98 -27.48 -24.87
CA ILE A 31 -19.09 -26.72 -23.99
C ILE A 31 -19.86 -26.25 -22.76
N MET A 32 -20.99 -25.57 -22.94
CA MET A 32 -21.77 -25.03 -21.83
C MET A 32 -22.29 -26.13 -20.89
N ASN A 33 -22.62 -27.30 -21.41
CA ASN A 33 -23.02 -28.45 -20.61
C ASN A 33 -21.84 -29.10 -19.84
N CYS A 34 -20.61 -28.93 -20.32
CA CYS A 34 -19.40 -29.38 -19.63
C CYS A 34 -18.90 -28.37 -18.58
N LEU A 35 -19.44 -27.15 -18.55
CA LEU A 35 -19.08 -26.19 -17.52
C LEU A 35 -19.65 -26.66 -16.19
N PRO A 36 -18.84 -26.68 -15.11
CA PRO A 36 -19.37 -26.96 -13.78
C PRO A 36 -20.45 -25.91 -13.44
N GLU A 37 -21.48 -26.32 -12.70
CA GLU A 37 -22.42 -25.37 -12.12
C GLU A 37 -21.61 -24.31 -11.38
N LYS A 38 -21.73 -23.06 -11.84
CA LYS A 38 -21.01 -21.96 -11.22
C LYS A 38 -21.58 -21.82 -9.81
N ASP A 39 -20.83 -22.27 -8.81
CA ASP A 39 -21.17 -22.07 -7.40
C ASP A 39 -21.34 -20.57 -7.17
N PHE A 40 -22.59 -20.11 -7.17
CA PHE A 40 -22.94 -18.76 -6.77
C PHE A 40 -22.73 -18.70 -5.25
N VAL A 41 -21.52 -18.38 -4.84
CA VAL A 41 -21.25 -17.97 -3.47
C VAL A 41 -22.02 -16.66 -3.28
N ALA A 42 -23.19 -16.74 -2.64
CA ALA A 42 -23.96 -15.56 -2.28
C ALA A 42 -23.02 -14.58 -1.57
N PRO A 43 -22.98 -13.30 -1.99
CA PRO A 43 -22.12 -12.33 -1.34
C PRO A 43 -22.47 -12.31 0.15
N ARG A 44 -21.47 -12.51 1.01
CA ARG A 44 -21.67 -12.46 2.46
C ARG A 44 -22.31 -11.11 2.77
N THR A 45 -23.57 -11.12 3.19
CA THR A 45 -24.28 -9.90 3.56
C THR A 45 -23.64 -9.39 4.84
N VAL A 46 -22.81 -8.34 4.72
CA VAL A 46 -22.28 -7.66 5.90
C VAL A 46 -23.45 -7.15 6.72
N SER A 47 -23.48 -7.50 8.01
CA SER A 47 -24.53 -7.05 8.90
C SER A 47 -24.34 -5.56 9.17
N LEU A 48 -25.43 -4.80 9.28
CA LEU A 48 -25.33 -3.38 9.66
C LEU A 48 -24.62 -3.21 11.03
N TRP A 49 -24.70 -4.22 11.89
CA TRP A 49 -23.97 -4.28 13.16
C TRP A 49 -22.45 -4.26 13.02
N ASP A 50 -21.91 -4.86 11.95
CA ASP A 50 -20.46 -4.88 11.70
C ASP A 50 -19.92 -3.47 11.43
N LYS A 51 -20.76 -2.60 10.85
CA LYS A 51 -20.43 -1.18 10.61
C LYS A 51 -20.57 -0.32 11.86
N VAL A 52 -21.52 -0.65 12.74
CA VAL A 52 -21.82 0.11 13.96
C VAL A 52 -20.85 -0.22 15.10
N LYS A 53 -20.31 -1.44 15.14
CA LYS A 53 -19.40 -1.89 16.20
C LYS A 53 -18.17 -0.98 16.41
N PRO A 54 -17.43 -0.55 15.38
CA PRO A 54 -16.32 0.40 15.53
C PRO A 54 -16.76 1.76 16.09
N TRP A 55 -17.92 2.27 15.67
CA TRP A 55 -18.45 3.55 16.14
C TRP A 55 -18.84 3.52 17.62
N VAL A 56 -19.40 2.41 18.09
CA VAL A 56 -19.73 2.22 19.51
C VAL A 56 -18.47 2.25 20.38
N TYR A 57 -17.36 1.64 19.93
CA TYR A 57 -16.09 1.71 20.67
C TYR A 57 -15.55 3.14 20.75
N MET A 58 -15.61 3.91 19.66
CA MET A 58 -15.20 5.32 19.66
C MET A 58 -16.07 6.14 20.62
N ALA A 59 -17.40 5.97 20.55
CA ALA A 59 -18.31 6.63 21.46
C ALA A 59 -18.02 6.29 22.92
N ALA A 60 -17.72 5.03 23.24
CA ALA A 60 -17.36 4.61 24.60
C ALA A 60 -16.08 5.27 25.10
N MET A 61 -15.06 5.43 24.25
CA MET A 61 -13.83 6.15 24.60
C MET A 61 -14.09 7.63 24.89
N PHE A 62 -14.88 8.30 24.05
CA PHE A 62 -15.27 9.68 24.27
C PHE A 62 -16.09 9.85 25.55
N LEU A 63 -17.04 8.96 25.81
CA LEU A 63 -17.81 8.98 27.06
C LEU A 63 -16.93 8.72 28.27
N GLY A 64 -16.01 7.76 28.20
CA GLY A 64 -15.04 7.48 29.26
C GLY A 64 -14.21 8.72 29.61
N LEU A 65 -13.64 9.37 28.60
CA LEU A 65 -12.88 10.62 28.78
C LEU A 65 -13.76 11.79 29.25
N TYR A 66 -14.97 11.91 28.72
CA TYR A 66 -15.91 12.94 29.13
C TYR A 66 -16.27 12.81 30.61
N PHE A 67 -16.61 11.60 31.07
CA PHE A 67 -16.94 11.37 32.47
C PHE A 67 -15.73 11.53 33.39
N THR A 68 -14.54 11.11 32.99
CA THR A 68 -13.33 11.31 33.80
C THR A 68 -12.99 12.79 33.95
N ILE A 69 -13.05 13.59 32.87
CA ILE A 69 -12.87 15.04 32.92
C ILE A 69 -13.95 15.68 33.79
N GLN A 70 -15.23 15.37 33.54
CA GLN A 70 -16.35 15.92 34.29
C GLN A 70 -16.24 15.62 35.79
N PHE A 71 -15.87 14.39 36.16
CA PHE A 71 -15.68 13.99 37.55
C PHE A 71 -14.52 14.73 38.23
N LEU A 72 -13.42 14.95 37.50
CA LEU A 72 -12.26 15.67 38.01
C LEU A 72 -12.57 17.16 38.16
N THR A 73 -13.15 17.79 37.14
CA THR A 73 -13.57 19.20 37.14
C THR A 73 -14.66 19.50 38.18
N THR A 74 -15.60 18.58 38.41
CA THR A 74 -16.63 18.75 39.45
C THR A 74 -16.04 18.73 40.86
N LYS A 75 -14.91 18.03 41.06
CA LYS A 75 -14.18 18.02 42.34
C LYS A 75 -13.19 19.18 42.49
N THR A 76 -12.65 19.69 41.39
CA THR A 76 -11.78 20.86 41.35
C THR A 76 -12.60 22.08 40.90
N GLY A 77 -13.34 22.69 41.82
CA GLY A 77 -14.15 23.88 41.53
C GLY A 77 -13.38 24.93 40.73
N THR A 78 -13.92 25.24 39.55
CA THR A 78 -13.82 26.51 38.83
C THR A 78 -12.49 27.27 38.92
N GLN A 79 -11.55 26.99 38.01
CA GLN A 79 -10.55 27.96 37.56
C GLN A 79 -10.31 27.75 36.05
N GLN A 80 -11.26 28.20 35.22
CA GLN A 80 -10.95 28.58 33.84
C GLN A 80 -10.57 30.07 33.85
N ASN A 81 -9.29 30.33 34.07
CA ASN A 81 -8.58 31.42 33.42
C ASN A 81 -7.50 30.71 32.59
N PRO A 82 -7.34 30.96 31.28
CA PRO A 82 -6.09 30.59 30.63
C PRO A 82 -5.02 31.57 31.12
N PRO A 83 -4.03 31.16 31.94
CA PRO A 83 -2.91 32.04 32.20
C PRO A 83 -2.03 32.01 30.95
N ALA A 84 -2.07 33.11 30.20
CA ALA A 84 -0.90 33.54 29.48
C ALA A 84 0.27 33.64 30.49
N ALA A 85 1.34 32.91 30.19
CA ALA A 85 2.64 32.91 30.85
C ALA A 85 2.81 32.11 32.16
N LEU A 86 4.04 31.60 32.29
CA LEU A 86 4.66 30.77 33.35
C LEU A 86 4.53 29.26 33.11
N GLN A 87 5.31 28.69 32.18
CA GLN A 87 6.69 28.24 32.42
C GLN A 87 6.84 27.52 33.78
N GLN A 88 6.75 26.19 33.76
CA GLN A 88 7.62 25.29 34.54
C GLN A 88 7.53 23.86 33.99
N PRO A 89 8.66 23.12 33.94
CA PRO A 89 8.84 22.00 33.04
C PRO A 89 8.29 20.71 33.65
N LEU A 90 7.23 20.15 33.04
CA LEU A 90 7.10 18.69 33.08
C LEU A 90 8.16 18.14 32.14
N VAL A 91 9.00 17.24 32.66
CA VAL A 91 9.93 16.45 31.86
C VAL A 91 9.09 15.51 30.99
N ALA A 92 8.54 16.06 29.90
CA ALA A 92 8.07 15.32 28.76
C ALA A 92 9.28 14.70 28.05
N PRO A 93 9.14 13.57 27.34
CA PRO A 93 10.21 13.05 26.53
C PRO A 93 10.64 14.18 25.58
N GLN A 94 11.89 14.62 25.68
CA GLN A 94 12.42 15.80 25.00
C GLN A 94 12.31 15.77 23.47
N ALA A 95 11.86 14.65 22.89
CA ALA A 95 11.66 14.48 21.46
C ALA A 95 10.46 15.28 20.91
N ASP A 96 9.37 15.44 21.66
CA ASP A 96 8.12 15.99 21.08
C ASP A 96 8.12 17.52 21.00
N GLN A 97 8.80 18.20 21.92
CA GLN A 97 8.88 19.66 21.87
C GLN A 97 9.86 20.17 20.82
N TYR A 98 10.92 19.43 20.51
CA TYR A 98 12.01 19.88 19.63
C TYR A 98 11.55 20.21 18.21
N TRP A 99 10.60 19.44 17.67
CA TRP A 99 10.06 19.68 16.33
C TRP A 99 9.05 20.85 16.28
N SER A 100 8.46 21.20 17.42
CA SER A 100 7.37 22.17 17.47
C SER A 100 7.84 23.62 17.64
N ASN A 101 9.05 23.82 18.19
CA ASN A 101 9.61 25.13 18.51
C ASN A 101 10.93 25.43 17.76
N ALA A 102 11.37 24.55 16.86
CA ALA A 102 12.47 24.81 15.96
C ALA A 102 12.04 25.86 14.92
N SER A 103 12.36 27.13 15.17
CA SER A 103 12.33 28.18 14.15
C SER A 103 13.63 28.13 13.36
N VAL A 104 13.76 27.14 12.48
CA VAL A 104 14.88 27.08 11.52
C VAL A 104 14.64 28.17 10.49
N THR A 105 15.64 29.03 10.24
CA THR A 105 15.53 30.01 9.15
C THR A 105 15.61 29.27 7.81
N GLU A 106 15.00 29.83 6.77
CA GLU A 106 15.05 29.22 5.44
C GLU A 106 16.51 29.00 4.96
N ASP A 107 17.41 29.94 5.28
CA ASP A 107 18.84 29.83 4.97
C ASP A 107 19.52 28.65 5.69
N GLU A 108 19.24 28.45 6.98
CA GLU A 108 19.80 27.35 7.78
C GLU A 108 19.28 26.00 7.30
N PHE A 109 18.02 25.95 6.85
CA PHE A 109 17.43 24.76 6.25
C PHE A 109 18.09 24.40 4.92
N TYR A 110 18.32 25.37 4.03
CA TYR A 110 19.01 25.12 2.76
C TYR A 110 20.45 24.67 2.98
N GLN A 111 21.16 25.30 3.92
CA GLN A 111 22.53 24.92 4.25
C GLN A 111 22.62 23.48 4.79
N TYR A 112 21.68 23.07 5.64
CA TYR A 112 21.61 21.69 6.12
C TYR A 112 21.38 20.68 4.99
N LEU A 113 20.51 21.00 4.02
CA LEU A 113 20.27 20.14 2.86
C LEU A 113 21.50 20.07 1.94
N GLU A 114 22.21 21.19 1.76
CA GLU A 114 23.45 21.24 0.99
C GLU A 114 24.54 20.37 1.65
N ASP A 115 24.75 20.51 2.95
CA ASP A 115 25.72 19.69 3.69
C ASP A 115 25.40 18.19 3.60
N GLN A 116 24.12 17.79 3.74
CA GLN A 116 23.70 16.40 3.56
C GLN A 116 23.97 15.89 2.14
N LEU A 117 23.66 16.69 1.12
CA LEU A 117 23.87 16.31 -0.28
C LEU A 117 25.36 16.20 -0.60
N VAL A 118 26.17 17.13 -0.11
CA VAL A 118 27.63 17.10 -0.27
C VAL A 118 28.22 15.88 0.43
N GLU A 119 27.79 15.57 1.65
CA GLU A 119 28.28 14.42 2.40
C GLU A 119 27.95 13.08 1.71
N ASP A 120 26.73 12.93 1.18
CA ASP A 120 26.33 11.74 0.42
C ASP A 120 27.12 11.58 -0.89
N ASN A 121 27.40 12.67 -1.60
CA ASN A 121 28.10 12.65 -2.89
C ASN A 121 29.63 12.80 -2.77
N TYR A 122 30.17 13.01 -1.55
CA TYR A 122 31.60 13.27 -1.33
C TYR A 122 32.48 12.12 -1.80
N TYR A 123 32.11 10.89 -1.47
CA TYR A 123 32.88 9.72 -1.86
C TYR A 123 32.84 9.50 -3.38
N ASP A 124 31.69 9.66 -4.02
CA ASP A 124 31.55 9.52 -5.47
C ASP A 124 32.41 10.53 -6.23
N TYR A 125 32.45 11.79 -5.79
CA TYR A 125 33.32 12.81 -6.37
C TYR A 125 34.82 12.43 -6.31
N ILE A 126 35.30 11.98 -5.15
CA ILE A 126 36.70 11.58 -4.97
C ILE A 126 37.04 10.33 -5.80
N TYR A 127 36.11 9.37 -5.91
CA TYR A 127 36.31 8.18 -6.74
C TYR A 127 36.36 8.53 -8.23
N GLU A 128 35.50 9.44 -8.69
CA GLU A 128 35.51 9.90 -10.09
C GLU A 128 36.83 10.63 -10.40
N GLU A 129 37.31 11.48 -9.51
CA GLU A 129 38.61 12.17 -9.63
C GLU A 129 39.79 11.18 -9.66
N MET A 130 39.84 10.18 -8.77
CA MET A 130 40.91 9.17 -8.80
C MET A 130 40.85 8.28 -10.04
N SER A 131 39.65 7.93 -10.51
CA SER A 131 39.47 7.10 -11.70
C SER A 131 39.89 7.83 -12.99
N THR A 132 39.65 9.13 -13.06
CA THR A 132 40.05 9.98 -14.18
C THR A 132 41.56 10.26 -14.15
N ALA A 133 42.15 10.50 -12.97
CA ALA A 133 43.59 10.70 -12.82
C ALA A 133 44.42 9.42 -13.10
N THR A 134 43.86 8.23 -12.89
CA THR A 134 44.54 6.95 -13.17
C THR A 134 44.46 6.55 -14.66
N ASN A 135 43.53 7.12 -15.43
CA ASN A 135 43.34 6.84 -16.86
C ASN A 135 44.01 7.88 -17.79
N MET A 136 44.85 8.77 -17.25
CA MET A 136 45.79 9.61 -17.99
C MET A 136 47.23 9.14 -17.79
#